data_AF-A0A1F3PV35-F1
#
_entry.id   AF-A0A1F3PV35-F1
#
_cell.length_a   1.000
_cell.length_b   1.000
_cell.length_c   1.000
_cell.angle_alpha   90.00
_cell.angle_beta   90.00
_cell.angle_gamma   90.00
#
_symmetry.space_group_name_H-M   'P 1'
#
loop_
_entity.id
_entity.type
_entity.pdbx_description
1 polymer ?
#
loop_
_entity_poly.entity_id
_entity_poly.type
_entity_poly.pdbx_seq_one_letter_code
_entity_poly.pdbx_strand_id
1 'polypeptide(L)'
;MKSLLIIISLLISLQIIAQKSVGSPEELKALMKTKTLVVITDSQLSEYNVEIKEAVKKSWKLTEYEFISEADYEKKRTDANYSFLTLDDVMYEKDNSKSQYTFLCLSLGGKYATTSDAPQLCTVPLSYQGADEDTYAYKIGTIINFVQEHILLTLNDPSLNDNNIINHYNKNIESIKDKTLYIVRDELGSEVNSEAEIKKVYPYKFKLVEREEVEEAIDDNDDSVVFLHKVGPTGTKYFGRCFKVIIGAADAKMYYYDYHMVNEKNPDGMLEKDFKKLANQ
;
A
#
# COMPACT_ATOMS: atom_id res chain seq x y z
N MET A 1 -58.35 -20.71 -19.31
CA MET A 1 -57.42 -21.71 -18.75
C MET A 1 -56.12 -20.97 -18.49
N LYS A 2 -55.97 -20.34 -17.32
CA LYS A 2 -55.47 -20.93 -16.07
C LYS A 2 -54.11 -21.63 -16.29
N SER A 3 -53.08 -20.89 -15.90
CA SER A 3 -51.93 -21.37 -15.15
C SER A 3 -50.98 -22.32 -15.87
N LEU A 4 -49.80 -21.81 -16.24
CA LEU A 4 -48.57 -22.58 -16.02
C LEU A 4 -47.37 -21.65 -15.77
N LEU A 5 -47.03 -21.55 -14.49
CA LEU A 5 -45.71 -21.30 -13.87
C LEU A 5 -44.75 -20.36 -14.62
N ILE A 6 -44.59 -19.09 -14.23
CA ILE A 6 -43.70 -18.64 -13.15
C ILE A 6 -42.53 -19.62 -12.94
N ILE A 7 -41.60 -19.64 -13.89
CA ILE A 7 -40.24 -20.14 -13.64
C ILE A 7 -39.50 -19.02 -12.93
N ILE A 8 -39.32 -19.27 -11.64
CA ILE A 8 -38.54 -18.51 -10.69
C ILE A 8 -37.19 -18.15 -11.31
N SER A 9 -37.02 -16.85 -11.51
CA SER A 9 -35.74 -16.17 -11.58
C SER A 9 -34.98 -16.49 -10.29
N LEU A 10 -34.24 -17.61 -10.28
CA LEU A 10 -33.25 -17.86 -9.26
C LEU A 10 -32.03 -17.04 -9.62
N LEU A 11 -32.06 -15.80 -9.15
CA LEU A 11 -30.91 -14.96 -8.88
C LEU A 11 -29.84 -15.79 -8.16
N ILE A 12 -28.93 -16.38 -8.93
CA ILE A 12 -27.57 -16.58 -8.47
C ILE A 12 -26.82 -15.36 -8.99
N SER A 13 -27.01 -14.23 -8.29
CA SER A 13 -25.98 -13.22 -8.28
C SER A 13 -24.77 -13.88 -7.63
N LEU A 14 -23.90 -14.48 -8.45
CA LEU A 14 -22.49 -14.57 -8.14
C LEU A 14 -22.03 -13.13 -7.93
N GLN A 15 -22.18 -12.65 -6.70
CA GLN A 15 -21.43 -11.48 -6.27
C GLN A 15 -19.99 -11.97 -6.24
N ILE A 16 -19.29 -11.71 -7.34
CA ILE A 16 -17.84 -11.69 -7.34
C ILE A 16 -17.48 -10.63 -6.29
N ILE A 17 -17.13 -11.08 -5.09
CA ILE A 17 -16.56 -10.22 -4.05
C ILE A 17 -15.11 -9.94 -4.50
N ALA A 18 -14.95 -9.11 -5.52
CA ALA A 18 -13.68 -8.51 -5.86
C ALA A 18 -13.53 -7.22 -5.05
N GLN A 19 -13.39 -7.33 -3.73
CA GLN A 19 -12.96 -6.22 -2.86
C GLN A 19 -12.12 -6.77 -1.70
N LYS A 20 -10.80 -6.55 -1.80
CA LYS A 20 -9.74 -6.68 -0.77
C LYS A 20 -9.87 -7.91 0.13
N SER A 21 -9.30 -9.05 -0.30
CA SER A 21 -8.97 -10.10 0.67
C SER A 21 -7.72 -9.67 1.42
N VAL A 22 -7.82 -9.44 2.72
CA VAL A 22 -6.69 -9.78 3.60
C VAL A 22 -6.65 -11.33 3.57
N GLY A 23 -5.45 -11.92 3.40
CA GLY A 23 -5.34 -13.35 3.14
C GLY A 23 -5.84 -14.18 4.31
N SER A 24 -6.69 -15.18 4.08
CA SER A 24 -7.31 -16.04 5.10
C SER A 24 -6.29 -16.68 6.07
N PRO A 25 -6.72 -17.13 7.27
CA PRO A 25 -5.80 -17.75 8.23
C PRO A 25 -5.05 -18.96 7.66
N GLU A 26 -5.70 -19.73 6.77
CA GLU A 26 -5.11 -20.85 6.05
C GLU A 26 -4.04 -20.39 5.04
N GLU A 27 -4.33 -19.32 4.29
CA GLU A 27 -3.40 -18.73 3.31
C GLU A 27 -2.17 -18.12 4.00
N LEU A 28 -2.34 -17.43 5.13
CA LEU A 28 -1.23 -16.92 5.94
C LEU A 28 -0.35 -18.06 6.46
N LYS A 29 -0.94 -19.18 6.89
CA LYS A 29 -0.18 -20.37 7.29
C LYS A 29 0.50 -21.06 6.10
N ALA A 30 -0.09 -20.99 4.91
CA ALA A 30 0.50 -21.53 3.69
C ALA A 30 1.75 -20.72 3.29
N LEU A 31 1.69 -19.38 3.38
CA LEU A 31 2.84 -18.50 3.15
C LEU A 31 4.06 -18.92 3.97
N MET A 32 3.90 -19.25 5.25
CA MET A 32 5.04 -19.62 6.11
C MET A 32 5.74 -20.93 5.69
N LYS A 33 5.22 -21.65 4.69
CA LYS A 33 5.79 -22.90 4.14
C LYS A 33 6.32 -22.73 2.72
N THR A 34 6.21 -21.56 2.13
CA THR A 34 6.67 -21.29 0.76
C THR A 34 8.08 -20.74 0.76
N LYS A 35 8.70 -20.70 -0.43
CA LYS A 35 9.83 -19.83 -0.72
C LYS A 35 9.30 -18.57 -1.43
N THR A 36 9.63 -17.38 -0.93
CA THR A 36 9.21 -16.12 -1.55
C THR A 36 10.11 -15.76 -2.72
N LEU A 37 9.54 -15.70 -3.92
CA LEU A 37 10.23 -15.26 -5.11
C LEU A 37 9.96 -13.77 -5.33
N VAL A 38 11.01 -12.97 -5.27
CA VAL A 38 10.96 -11.52 -5.45
C VAL A 38 11.20 -11.22 -6.91
N VAL A 39 10.19 -10.67 -7.57
CA VAL A 39 10.24 -10.42 -9.02
C VAL A 39 10.93 -9.10 -9.30
N ILE A 40 12.00 -9.18 -10.08
CA ILE A 40 12.82 -8.06 -10.55
C ILE A 40 12.33 -7.69 -11.94
N THR A 41 12.07 -6.40 -12.16
CA THR A 41 11.60 -5.89 -13.44
C THR A 41 12.70 -5.99 -14.50
N ASP A 42 12.32 -6.06 -15.78
CA ASP A 42 13.29 -6.12 -16.88
C ASP A 42 14.07 -4.79 -17.09
N SER A 43 13.68 -3.72 -16.40
CA SER A 43 14.34 -2.41 -16.51
C SER A 43 15.69 -2.39 -15.77
N GLN A 44 16.77 -2.20 -16.53
CA GLN A 44 18.14 -2.14 -16.00
C GLN A 44 18.42 -0.90 -15.15
N LEU A 45 17.65 0.16 -15.33
CA LEU A 45 17.77 1.43 -14.60
C LEU A 45 16.67 1.60 -13.54
N SER A 46 15.96 0.53 -13.19
CA SER A 46 14.92 0.61 -12.15
C SER A 46 15.55 0.80 -10.77
N GLU A 47 15.21 1.91 -10.13
CA GLU A 47 15.51 2.20 -8.73
C GLU A 47 14.78 1.22 -7.83
N TYR A 48 13.52 0.87 -8.16
CA TYR A 48 12.79 -0.20 -7.47
C TYR A 48 13.61 -1.49 -7.41
N ASN A 49 14.24 -1.91 -8.51
CA ASN A 49 15.05 -3.14 -8.54
C ASN A 49 16.27 -3.08 -7.60
N VAL A 50 16.84 -1.90 -7.37
CA VAL A 50 17.92 -1.69 -6.40
C VAL A 50 17.33 -1.79 -4.99
N GLU A 51 16.35 -0.95 -4.70
CA GLU A 51 15.76 -0.81 -3.37
C GLU A 51 15.11 -2.11 -2.86
N ILE A 52 14.36 -2.82 -3.71
CA ILE A 52 13.73 -4.09 -3.31
C ILE A 52 14.76 -5.17 -2.98
N LYS A 53 15.89 -5.21 -3.71
CA LYS A 53 16.95 -6.18 -3.46
C LYS A 53 17.64 -5.89 -2.14
N GLU A 54 17.92 -4.63 -1.86
CA GLU A 54 18.55 -4.21 -0.62
C GLU A 54 17.62 -4.45 0.58
N ALA A 55 16.37 -3.98 0.48
CA ALA A 55 15.34 -4.18 1.49
C ALA A 55 15.16 -5.66 1.85
N VAL A 56 14.94 -6.53 0.87
CA VAL A 56 14.72 -7.96 1.11
C VAL A 56 15.95 -8.61 1.73
N LYS A 57 17.16 -8.30 1.26
CA LYS A 57 18.41 -8.85 1.85
C LYS A 57 18.60 -8.40 3.30
N LYS A 58 18.25 -7.15 3.61
CA LYS A 58 18.46 -6.54 4.93
C LYS A 58 17.42 -7.02 5.94
N SER A 59 16.14 -7.16 5.54
CA SER A 59 15.05 -7.29 6.49
C SER A 59 14.09 -8.46 6.29
N TRP A 60 14.06 -9.15 5.13
CA TRP A 60 13.09 -10.23 4.91
C TRP A 60 13.42 -11.47 5.75
N LYS A 61 12.47 -11.89 6.60
CA LYS A 61 12.62 -12.98 7.57
C LYS A 61 11.44 -13.96 7.60
N LEU A 62 10.36 -13.71 6.86
CA LEU A 62 9.17 -14.58 6.89
C LEU A 62 9.45 -15.98 6.34
N THR A 63 10.21 -16.07 5.25
CA THR A 63 10.45 -17.29 4.47
C THR A 63 11.83 -17.24 3.82
N GLU A 64 12.31 -18.38 3.32
CA GLU A 64 13.41 -18.37 2.34
C GLU A 64 13.01 -17.53 1.13
N TYR A 65 13.97 -16.87 0.49
CA TYR A 65 13.69 -16.04 -0.68
C TYR A 65 14.68 -16.25 -1.83
N GLU A 66 14.29 -15.82 -3.02
CA GLU A 66 15.13 -15.76 -4.23
C GLU A 66 14.66 -14.62 -5.14
N PHE A 67 15.60 -13.95 -5.80
CA PHE A 67 15.29 -12.94 -6.81
C PHE A 67 15.15 -13.61 -8.18
N ILE A 68 14.05 -13.34 -8.88
CA ILE A 68 13.75 -13.94 -10.18
C ILE A 68 13.38 -12.88 -11.23
N SER A 69 13.48 -13.25 -12.50
CA SER A 69 12.98 -12.43 -13.61
C SER A 69 11.46 -12.55 -13.75
N GLU A 70 10.83 -11.60 -14.45
CA GLU A 70 9.42 -11.67 -14.85
C GLU A 70 9.14 -12.93 -15.70
N ALA A 71 10.09 -13.30 -16.58
CA ALA A 71 9.99 -14.51 -17.39
C ALA A 71 9.98 -15.79 -16.55
N ASP A 72 10.69 -15.82 -15.41
CA ASP A 72 10.67 -16.95 -14.50
C ASP A 72 9.44 -16.94 -13.59
N TYR A 73 8.91 -15.75 -13.27
CA TYR A 73 7.63 -15.60 -12.57
C TYR A 73 6.51 -16.28 -13.35
N GLU A 74 6.38 -16.01 -14.65
CA GLU A 74 5.33 -16.63 -15.48
C GLU A 74 5.40 -18.16 -15.51
N LYS A 75 6.61 -18.73 -15.41
CA LYS A 75 6.80 -20.19 -15.34
C LYS A 75 6.46 -20.77 -13.97
N LYS A 76 6.66 -19.99 -12.89
CA LYS A 76 6.61 -20.47 -11.50
C LYS A 76 5.33 -20.11 -10.76
N ARG A 77 4.57 -19.09 -11.20
CA ARG A 77 3.38 -18.57 -10.50
C ARG A 77 2.28 -19.61 -10.22
N THR A 78 2.29 -20.72 -10.96
CA THR A 78 1.32 -21.81 -10.78
C THR A 78 1.71 -22.86 -9.75
N ASP A 79 2.92 -22.78 -9.19
CA ASP A 79 3.45 -23.70 -8.19
C ASP A 79 3.16 -23.18 -6.78
N ALA A 80 2.42 -23.98 -6.01
CA ALA A 80 1.98 -23.66 -4.65
C ALA A 80 3.10 -23.72 -3.60
N ASN A 81 4.31 -24.15 -3.97
CA ASN A 81 5.49 -24.08 -3.09
C ASN A 81 6.11 -22.67 -3.04
N TYR A 82 5.65 -21.75 -3.88
CA TYR A 82 6.15 -20.38 -3.93
C TYR A 82 5.11 -19.37 -3.47
N SER A 83 5.61 -18.27 -2.92
CA SER A 83 4.92 -16.99 -2.77
C SER A 83 5.67 -15.95 -3.60
N PHE A 84 5.04 -14.83 -3.89
CA PHE A 84 5.60 -13.84 -4.79
C PHE A 84 5.49 -12.44 -4.21
N LEU A 85 6.58 -11.67 -4.34
CA LEU A 85 6.56 -10.21 -4.24
C LEU A 85 6.61 -9.65 -5.66
N THR A 86 5.51 -9.05 -6.11
CA THR A 86 5.36 -8.51 -7.48
C THR A 86 4.91 -7.05 -7.47
N LEU A 87 5.18 -6.36 -8.58
CA LEU A 87 4.50 -5.12 -8.91
C LEU A 87 3.29 -5.43 -9.79
N ASP A 88 2.10 -5.05 -9.33
CA ASP A 88 0.86 -5.21 -10.09
C ASP A 88 0.19 -3.85 -10.31
N ASP A 89 -0.26 -3.60 -11.54
CA ASP A 89 -1.07 -2.42 -11.85
C ASP A 89 -2.56 -2.69 -11.57
N VAL A 90 -3.12 -1.92 -10.66
CA VAL A 90 -4.50 -2.05 -10.19
C VAL A 90 -5.34 -0.88 -10.69
N MET A 91 -6.46 -1.21 -11.33
CA MET A 91 -7.51 -0.27 -11.68
C MET A 91 -8.75 -0.51 -10.82
N TYR A 92 -9.28 0.53 -10.20
CA TYR A 92 -10.55 0.42 -9.47
C TYR A 92 -11.71 0.54 -10.45
N GLU A 93 -12.33 -0.60 -10.82
CA GLU A 93 -13.43 -0.64 -11.81
C GLU A 93 -14.61 0.28 -11.46
N LYS A 94 -14.89 0.46 -10.16
CA LYS A 94 -15.96 1.34 -9.66
C LYS A 94 -15.61 2.82 -9.78
N ASP A 95 -14.34 3.16 -10.00
CA ASP A 95 -13.85 4.52 -10.13
C ASP A 95 -13.76 4.84 -11.64
N ASN A 96 -14.79 5.49 -12.20
CA ASN A 96 -14.89 5.90 -13.61
C ASN A 96 -13.68 6.69 -14.17
N SER A 97 -12.71 7.03 -13.31
CA SER A 97 -11.42 7.65 -13.62
C SER A 97 -10.53 6.89 -14.61
N LYS A 98 -10.66 5.55 -14.70
CA LYS A 98 -9.68 4.66 -15.38
C LYS A 98 -8.24 4.82 -14.86
N SER A 99 -8.09 5.35 -13.65
CA SER A 99 -6.79 5.53 -13.02
C SER A 99 -6.20 4.19 -12.60
N GLN A 100 -4.92 4.00 -12.94
CA GLN A 100 -4.15 2.81 -12.61
C GLN A 100 -3.07 3.19 -11.60
N TYR A 101 -2.81 2.26 -10.69
CA TYR A 101 -1.90 2.41 -9.58
C TYR A 101 -0.98 1.22 -9.53
N THR A 102 0.30 1.44 -9.33
CA THR A 102 1.26 0.35 -9.13
C THR A 102 1.28 -0.02 -7.65
N PHE A 103 1.05 -1.30 -7.36
CA PHE A 103 1.05 -1.87 -6.01
C PHE A 103 2.22 -2.84 -5.86
N LEU A 104 2.83 -2.87 -4.66
CA LEU A 104 3.61 -4.01 -4.23
C LEU A 104 2.66 -5.05 -3.63
N CYS A 105 2.68 -6.25 -4.19
CA CYS A 105 1.78 -7.35 -3.84
C CYS A 105 2.56 -8.53 -3.27
N LEU A 106 2.16 -9.01 -2.09
CA LEU A 106 2.55 -10.33 -1.59
C LEU A 106 1.41 -11.31 -1.87
N SER A 107 1.67 -12.34 -2.67
CA SER A 107 0.67 -13.33 -3.07
C SER A 107 1.15 -14.77 -2.96
N LEU A 108 0.22 -15.73 -2.93
CA LEU A 108 0.52 -17.15 -3.02
C LEU A 108 0.57 -17.63 -4.47
N GLY A 109 1.49 -18.54 -4.76
CA GLY A 109 1.51 -19.32 -5.98
C GLY A 109 0.42 -20.39 -6.01
N GLY A 110 -0.03 -20.74 -7.20
CA GLY A 110 -1.05 -21.76 -7.38
C GLY A 110 -1.76 -21.72 -8.71
N LYS A 111 -2.54 -22.76 -8.98
CA LYS A 111 -3.33 -22.87 -10.21
C LYS A 111 -4.61 -22.05 -10.08
N TYR A 112 -4.51 -20.78 -10.47
CA TYR A 112 -5.63 -19.84 -10.53
C TYR A 112 -6.06 -19.58 -11.98
N ALA A 113 -7.31 -19.22 -12.21
CA ALA A 113 -7.82 -18.97 -13.56
C ALA A 113 -7.17 -17.73 -14.19
N THR A 114 -6.98 -16.68 -13.39
CA THR A 114 -6.25 -15.46 -13.74
C THR A 114 -5.24 -15.11 -12.64
N THR A 115 -4.29 -14.22 -12.93
CA THR A 115 -3.35 -13.71 -11.92
C THR A 115 -4.07 -12.94 -10.81
N SER A 116 -5.15 -12.22 -11.15
CA SER A 116 -6.00 -11.52 -10.18
C SER A 116 -6.79 -12.44 -9.25
N ASP A 117 -6.90 -13.73 -9.57
CA ASP A 117 -7.53 -14.72 -8.69
C ASP A 117 -6.56 -15.31 -7.66
N ALA A 118 -5.26 -15.02 -7.76
CA ALA A 118 -4.29 -15.45 -6.77
C ALA A 118 -4.54 -14.73 -5.43
N PRO A 119 -4.50 -15.44 -4.28
CA PRO A 119 -4.66 -14.83 -2.97
C PRO A 119 -3.61 -13.76 -2.74
N GLN A 120 -4.07 -12.51 -2.67
CA GLN A 120 -3.25 -11.38 -2.27
C GLN A 120 -3.31 -11.28 -0.74
N LEU A 121 -2.17 -11.50 -0.08
CA LEU A 121 -2.07 -11.53 1.38
C LEU A 121 -1.86 -10.13 1.96
N CYS A 122 -1.07 -9.31 1.27
CA CYS A 122 -0.84 -7.91 1.58
C CYS A 122 -0.59 -7.14 0.29
N THR A 123 -1.22 -5.97 0.14
CA THR A 123 -0.99 -5.08 -1.01
C THR A 123 -0.82 -3.64 -0.54
N VAL A 124 0.23 -2.99 -1.05
CA VAL A 124 0.58 -1.61 -0.67
C VAL A 124 0.66 -0.76 -1.93
N PRO A 125 -0.11 0.33 -2.06
CA PRO A 125 0.02 1.24 -3.19
C PRO A 125 1.39 1.92 -3.13
N LEU A 126 2.14 1.89 -4.22
CA LEU A 126 3.44 2.56 -4.34
C LEU A 126 3.32 3.89 -5.06
N SER A 127 2.62 3.90 -6.19
CA SER A 127 2.57 5.06 -7.07
C SER A 127 1.34 5.05 -7.98
N TYR A 128 1.11 6.18 -8.64
CA TYR A 128 0.26 6.21 -9.82
C TYR A 128 1.02 5.59 -10.99
N GLN A 129 0.36 4.81 -11.83
CA GLN A 129 1.03 4.15 -12.95
C GLN A 129 1.76 5.17 -13.84
N GLY A 130 3.06 4.94 -14.05
CA GLY A 130 3.93 5.79 -14.85
C GLY A 130 4.48 7.03 -14.12
N ALA A 131 4.29 7.14 -12.80
CA ALA A 131 5.07 8.09 -12.00
C ALA A 131 6.53 7.65 -11.90
N ASP A 132 7.44 8.62 -11.77
CA ASP A 132 8.87 8.38 -11.61
C ASP A 132 9.16 7.59 -10.32
N GLU A 133 10.11 6.65 -10.39
CA GLU A 133 10.43 5.76 -9.27
C GLU A 133 11.01 6.52 -8.07
N ASP A 134 11.68 7.65 -8.30
CA ASP A 134 12.21 8.56 -7.28
C ASP A 134 11.12 9.07 -6.30
N THR A 135 9.85 9.02 -6.69
CA THR A 135 8.73 9.42 -5.84
C THR A 135 8.44 8.42 -4.72
N TYR A 136 8.85 7.15 -4.86
CA TYR A 136 8.50 6.08 -3.93
C TYR A 136 9.62 5.06 -3.63
N ALA A 137 10.66 4.93 -4.45
CA ALA A 137 11.66 3.86 -4.35
C ALA A 137 12.39 3.89 -2.99
N TYR A 138 12.82 5.07 -2.53
CA TYR A 138 13.47 5.27 -1.22
C TYR A 138 12.61 4.84 -0.01
N LYS A 139 11.30 4.59 -0.20
CA LYS A 139 10.38 4.11 0.84
C LYS A 139 10.22 2.58 0.84
N ILE A 140 10.77 1.85 -0.15
CA ILE A 140 10.56 0.40 -0.33
C ILE A 140 11.05 -0.41 0.87
N GLY A 141 12.18 -0.04 1.49
CA GLY A 141 12.67 -0.67 2.71
C GLY A 141 11.62 -0.71 3.82
N THR A 142 11.02 0.46 4.11
CA THR A 142 9.95 0.59 5.10
C THR A 142 8.69 -0.16 4.70
N ILE A 143 8.32 -0.13 3.41
CA ILE A 143 7.15 -0.85 2.90
C ILE A 143 7.32 -2.38 3.06
N ILE A 144 8.53 -2.91 2.82
CA ILE A 144 8.82 -4.33 3.04
C ILE A 144 8.72 -4.70 4.51
N ASN A 145 9.19 -3.85 5.42
CA ASN A 145 9.01 -4.06 6.86
C ASN A 145 7.52 -4.08 7.23
N PHE A 146 6.74 -3.11 6.71
CA PHE A 146 5.30 -3.07 6.92
C PHE A 146 4.60 -4.36 6.42
N VAL A 147 4.93 -4.86 5.23
CA VAL A 147 4.37 -6.10 4.68
C VAL A 147 4.63 -7.27 5.65
N GLN A 148 5.85 -7.38 6.18
CA GLN A 148 6.17 -8.46 7.11
C GLN A 148 5.43 -8.33 8.44
N GLU A 149 5.39 -7.13 9.02
CA GLU A 149 4.66 -6.88 10.26
C GLU A 149 3.17 -7.13 10.11
N HIS A 150 2.58 -6.74 8.97
CA HIS A 150 1.18 -7.02 8.66
C HIS A 150 0.89 -8.53 8.65
N ILE A 151 1.75 -9.33 8.00
CA ILE A 151 1.60 -10.78 7.98
C ILE A 151 1.73 -11.37 9.38
N LEU A 152 2.73 -10.95 10.17
CA LEU A 152 2.91 -11.46 11.53
C LEU A 152 1.74 -11.07 12.44
N LEU A 153 1.23 -9.84 12.32
CA LEU A 153 0.07 -9.34 13.06
C LEU A 153 -1.16 -10.20 12.78
N THR A 154 -1.48 -10.41 11.50
CA THR A 154 -2.67 -11.16 11.06
C THR A 154 -2.54 -12.67 11.27
N LEU A 155 -1.32 -13.21 11.27
CA LEU A 155 -1.06 -14.59 11.63
C LEU A 155 -1.26 -14.83 13.13
N ASN A 156 -0.81 -13.89 13.98
CA ASN A 156 -0.94 -13.96 15.43
C ASN A 156 -2.36 -13.67 15.92
N ASP A 157 -3.06 -12.73 15.28
CA ASP A 157 -4.46 -12.42 15.54
C ASP A 157 -5.28 -12.44 14.24
N PRO A 158 -5.76 -13.64 13.84
CA PRO A 158 -6.58 -13.79 12.64
C PRO A 158 -7.91 -13.04 12.69
N SER A 159 -8.34 -12.49 13.83
CA SER A 159 -9.56 -11.67 13.89
C SER A 159 -9.37 -10.30 13.23
N LEU A 160 -8.12 -9.84 13.09
CA LEU A 160 -7.76 -8.61 12.39
C LEU A 160 -7.74 -8.77 10.86
N ASN A 161 -7.90 -10.00 10.38
CA ASN A 161 -7.96 -10.35 8.97
C ASN A 161 -9.36 -10.04 8.39
N ASP A 162 -9.79 -8.79 8.56
CA ASP A 162 -11.10 -8.31 8.13
C ASP A 162 -10.96 -7.02 7.31
N ASN A 163 -12.08 -6.59 6.73
CA ASN A 163 -12.14 -5.37 5.91
C ASN A 163 -11.83 -4.08 6.71
N ASN A 164 -11.68 -4.16 8.04
CA ASN A 164 -11.49 -3.04 8.95
C ASN A 164 -10.08 -3.00 9.55
N ILE A 165 -9.12 -3.78 9.06
CA ILE A 165 -7.73 -3.75 9.57
C ILE A 165 -7.11 -2.34 9.55
N ILE A 166 -7.54 -1.49 8.61
CA ILE A 166 -7.15 -0.07 8.58
C ILE A 166 -7.57 0.67 9.86
N ASN A 167 -8.72 0.35 10.45
CA ASN A 167 -9.15 0.91 11.73
C ASN A 167 -8.26 0.45 12.88
N HIS A 168 -7.66 -0.75 12.80
CA HIS A 168 -6.65 -1.17 13.76
C HIS A 168 -5.42 -0.28 13.68
N TYR A 169 -4.87 -0.05 12.48
CA TYR A 169 -3.70 0.82 12.29
C TYR A 169 -3.96 2.26 12.68
N ASN A 170 -5.11 2.81 12.31
CA ASN A 170 -5.47 4.19 12.63
C ASN A 170 -5.58 4.47 14.14
N LYS A 171 -5.57 3.47 15.03
CA LYS A 171 -5.45 3.70 16.48
C LYS A 171 -4.08 4.26 16.86
N ASN A 172 -3.05 4.00 16.06
CA ASN A 172 -1.70 4.49 16.31
C ASN A 172 -1.59 6.02 16.20
N ILE A 173 -2.59 6.68 15.58
CA ILE A 173 -2.64 8.12 15.35
C ILE A 173 -2.44 8.94 16.64
N GLU A 174 -2.87 8.44 17.80
CA GLU A 174 -2.73 9.14 19.09
C GLU A 174 -1.28 9.44 19.46
N SER A 175 -0.35 8.59 19.01
CA SER A 175 1.09 8.71 19.28
C SER A 175 1.84 9.59 18.28
N ILE A 176 1.15 10.11 17.25
CA ILE A 176 1.78 11.00 16.25
C ILE A 176 2.24 12.33 16.86
N LYS A 177 1.56 12.79 17.92
CA LYS A 177 1.87 14.06 18.61
C LYS A 177 3.26 14.09 19.26
N ASP A 178 3.79 12.91 19.55
CA ASP A 178 5.09 12.72 20.18
C ASP A 178 6.23 12.61 19.15
N LYS A 179 5.91 12.61 17.86
CA LYS A 179 6.83 12.47 16.72
C LYS A 179 6.89 13.73 15.87
N THR A 180 7.89 13.82 15.01
CA THR A 180 8.02 14.86 13.98
C THR A 180 7.50 14.32 12.65
N LEU A 181 6.47 14.97 12.11
CA LEU A 181 5.91 14.62 10.80
C LEU A 181 6.74 15.24 9.67
N TYR A 182 7.41 14.39 8.89
CA TYR A 182 8.15 14.76 7.68
C TYR A 182 7.23 14.72 6.47
N ILE A 183 7.27 15.78 5.67
CA ILE A 183 6.39 15.95 4.50
C ILE A 183 7.17 16.56 3.35
N VAL A 184 7.11 15.93 2.18
CA VAL A 184 7.70 16.47 0.96
C VAL A 184 6.73 17.49 0.35
N ARG A 185 7.24 18.64 -0.11
CA ARG A 185 6.39 19.78 -0.50
C ARG A 185 5.42 19.46 -1.65
N ASP A 186 5.82 18.63 -2.60
CA ASP A 186 4.99 18.24 -3.76
C ASP A 186 3.93 17.19 -3.43
N GLU A 187 3.87 16.71 -2.18
CA GLU A 187 2.82 15.83 -1.67
C GLU A 187 1.68 16.61 -0.98
N LEU A 188 1.77 17.95 -0.87
CA LEU A 188 0.80 18.81 -0.18
C LEU A 188 -0.25 19.41 -1.13
N GLY A 189 -1.48 19.53 -0.65
CA GLY A 189 -2.52 20.35 -1.28
C GLY A 189 -2.20 21.84 -1.19
N SER A 190 -2.72 22.63 -2.14
CA SER A 190 -2.43 24.07 -2.25
C SER A 190 -2.82 24.91 -1.03
N GLU A 191 -3.83 24.47 -0.29
CA GLU A 191 -4.31 25.05 0.97
C GLU A 191 -3.33 24.91 2.16
N VAL A 192 -2.42 23.94 2.11
CA VAL A 192 -1.46 23.62 3.20
C VAL A 192 -0.04 23.50 2.68
N ASN A 193 0.29 24.21 1.60
CA ASN A 193 1.59 24.14 0.92
C ASN A 193 2.72 24.95 1.57
N SER A 194 2.53 25.45 2.80
CA SER A 194 3.54 26.19 3.55
C SER A 194 3.46 25.89 5.04
N GLU A 195 4.57 26.07 5.75
CA GLU A 195 4.59 25.89 7.20
C GLU A 195 3.58 26.76 7.93
N ALA A 196 3.37 28.00 7.45
CA ALA A 196 2.46 28.94 8.09
C ALA A 196 1.01 28.46 8.02
N GLU A 197 0.60 27.84 6.90
CA GLU A 197 -0.75 27.28 6.75
C GLU A 197 -0.91 26.00 7.56
N ILE A 198 0.08 25.09 7.54
CA ILE A 198 0.03 23.85 8.31
C ILE A 198 -0.07 24.14 9.82
N LYS A 199 0.73 25.10 10.35
CA LYS A 199 0.71 25.50 11.77
C LYS A 199 -0.66 25.96 12.28
N LYS A 200 -1.55 26.44 11.39
CA LYS A 200 -2.90 26.86 11.78
C LYS A 200 -3.81 25.68 12.13
N VAL A 201 -3.52 24.48 11.61
CA VAL A 201 -4.41 23.31 11.69
C VAL A 201 -3.74 22.06 12.27
N TYR A 202 -2.42 22.06 12.42
CA TYR A 202 -1.65 20.98 13.02
C TYR A 202 -0.70 21.54 14.10
N PRO A 203 -1.00 21.31 15.39
CA PRO A 203 -0.26 21.92 16.51
C PRO A 203 1.02 21.18 16.89
N TYR A 204 1.27 20.00 16.33
CA TYR A 204 2.40 19.14 16.68
C TYR A 204 3.62 19.41 15.79
N LYS A 205 4.74 18.71 16.07
CA LYS A 205 6.00 18.89 15.34
C LYS A 205 5.85 18.38 13.90
N PHE A 206 6.24 19.19 12.95
CA PHE A 206 6.37 18.79 11.56
C PHE A 206 7.56 19.51 10.92
N LYS A 207 8.02 18.97 9.79
CA LYS A 207 9.10 19.53 8.97
C LYS A 207 8.75 19.34 7.50
N LEU A 208 8.86 20.42 6.72
CA LEU A 208 8.87 20.31 5.26
C LEU A 208 10.29 19.94 4.84
N VAL A 209 10.43 18.82 4.14
CA VAL A 209 11.72 18.19 3.84
C VAL A 209 11.83 17.88 2.35
N GLU A 210 13.07 17.63 1.91
CA GLU A 210 13.33 16.96 0.64
C GLU A 210 13.28 15.42 0.82
N ARG A 211 13.24 14.67 -0.28
CA ARG A 211 13.08 13.20 -0.25
C ARG A 211 14.26 12.52 0.43
N GLU A 212 15.46 13.04 0.23
CA GLU A 212 16.72 12.54 0.80
C GLU A 212 16.70 12.59 2.33
N GLU A 213 16.04 13.58 2.95
CA GLU A 213 15.92 13.65 4.41
C GLU A 213 14.92 12.61 4.96
N VAL A 214 13.95 12.18 4.17
CA VAL A 214 13.05 11.07 4.53
C VAL A 214 13.80 9.75 4.42
N GLU A 215 14.57 9.57 3.35
CA GLU A 215 15.45 8.41 3.15
C GLU A 215 16.47 8.28 4.29
N GLU A 216 17.15 9.37 4.66
CA GLU A 216 18.08 9.40 5.80
C GLU A 216 17.40 8.98 7.11
N ALA A 217 16.21 9.51 7.40
CA ALA A 217 15.46 9.13 8.60
C ALA A 217 15.07 7.64 8.61
N ILE A 218 14.76 7.06 7.44
CA ILE A 218 14.48 5.62 7.29
C ILE A 218 15.75 4.81 7.54
N ASP A 219 16.87 5.19 6.92
CA ASP A 219 18.14 4.47 7.03
C ASP A 219 18.71 4.48 8.45
N ASP A 220 18.58 5.61 9.14
CA ASP A 220 18.98 5.79 10.53
C ASP A 220 18.03 5.11 11.52
N ASN A 221 16.88 4.62 11.05
CA ASN A 221 15.80 4.12 11.89
C ASN A 221 15.41 5.15 12.98
N ASP A 222 15.18 6.40 12.58
CA ASP A 222 14.84 7.48 13.51
C ASP A 222 13.44 7.25 14.10
N ASP A 223 13.39 6.89 15.39
CA ASP A 223 12.15 6.57 16.10
C ASP A 223 11.30 7.81 16.41
N SER A 224 11.88 9.00 16.26
CA SER A 224 11.21 10.28 16.45
C SER A 224 10.50 10.77 15.18
N VAL A 225 10.74 10.13 14.03
CA VAL A 225 10.22 10.57 12.73
C VAL A 225 9.09 9.65 12.24
N VAL A 226 8.05 10.30 11.71
CA VAL A 226 7.06 9.69 10.81
C VAL A 226 7.02 10.49 9.53
N PHE A 227 6.76 9.84 8.40
CA PHE A 227 6.74 10.50 7.10
C PHE A 227 5.46 10.18 6.32
N LEU A 228 5.09 11.07 5.40
CA LEU A 228 3.98 10.87 4.47
C LEU A 228 4.41 9.97 3.31
N HIS A 229 3.60 8.95 3.04
CA HIS A 229 3.56 8.20 1.78
C HIS A 229 2.26 8.54 1.05
N LYS A 230 2.36 9.44 0.07
CA LYS A 230 1.22 9.87 -0.75
C LYS A 230 1.24 9.14 -2.09
N VAL A 231 0.09 8.60 -2.48
CA VAL A 231 -0.09 7.96 -3.79
C VAL A 231 -1.34 8.52 -4.46
N GLY A 232 -1.17 9.25 -5.55
CA GLY A 232 -2.28 9.88 -6.26
C GLY A 232 -1.92 10.27 -7.69
N PRO A 233 -2.91 10.61 -8.52
CA PRO A 233 -2.70 11.00 -9.91
C PRO A 233 -1.72 12.18 -10.02
N THR A 234 -0.69 12.04 -10.85
CA THR A 234 0.25 13.12 -11.14
C THR A 234 -0.20 13.92 -12.37
N GLY A 235 0.15 15.22 -12.43
CA GLY A 235 -0.10 16.08 -13.58
C GLY A 235 -1.57 16.52 -13.77
N THR A 236 -2.08 16.47 -15.00
CA THR A 236 -3.37 17.07 -15.40
C THR A 236 -4.59 16.14 -15.22
N LYS A 237 -4.40 14.95 -14.65
CA LYS A 237 -5.49 13.98 -14.45
C LYS A 237 -6.23 14.27 -13.14
N TYR A 238 -7.35 14.98 -13.26
CA TYR A 238 -8.19 15.38 -12.12
C TYR A 238 -9.08 14.27 -11.51
N PHE A 239 -8.81 13.00 -11.78
CA PHE A 239 -9.69 11.91 -11.36
C PHE A 239 -8.91 10.67 -10.89
N GLY A 240 -9.28 10.16 -9.71
CA GLY A 240 -8.67 8.97 -9.10
C GLY A 240 -8.67 9.09 -7.58
N ARG A 241 -8.21 8.07 -6.89
CA ARG A 241 -7.89 8.11 -5.46
C ARG A 241 -6.54 8.78 -5.22
N CYS A 242 -6.47 9.65 -4.22
CA CYS A 242 -5.24 10.06 -3.58
C CYS A 242 -5.20 9.42 -2.19
N PHE A 243 -4.36 8.39 -2.03
CA PHE A 243 -4.03 7.73 -0.77
C PHE A 243 -3.02 8.57 0.00
N LYS A 244 -3.18 8.64 1.32
CA LYS A 244 -2.22 9.25 2.25
C LYS A 244 -2.00 8.30 3.40
N VAL A 245 -0.76 7.89 3.57
CA VAL A 245 -0.34 6.99 4.65
C VAL A 245 0.75 7.68 5.44
N ILE A 246 0.67 7.68 6.76
CA ILE A 246 1.78 8.13 7.61
C ILE A 246 2.44 6.90 8.22
N ILE A 247 3.74 6.79 8.03
CA ILE A 247 4.53 5.61 8.38
C ILE A 247 5.70 6.03 9.28
N GLY A 248 6.01 5.23 10.29
CA GLY A 248 7.20 5.42 11.13
C GLY A 248 8.48 5.08 10.38
N ALA A 249 9.51 5.92 10.52
CA ALA A 249 10.80 5.68 9.87
C ALA A 249 11.53 4.46 10.49
N ALA A 250 11.48 4.31 11.81
CA ALA A 250 12.13 3.20 12.52
C ALA A 250 11.35 1.89 12.56
N ASP A 251 10.02 1.97 12.69
CA ASP A 251 9.19 0.81 13.05
C ASP A 251 8.22 0.39 11.95
N ALA A 252 8.21 1.07 10.81
CA ALA A 252 7.30 0.82 9.69
C ALA A 252 5.80 0.78 10.06
N LYS A 253 5.43 1.21 11.28
CA LYS A 253 4.04 1.21 11.72
C LYS A 253 3.27 2.24 10.93
N MET A 254 2.07 1.85 10.52
CA MET A 254 1.10 2.77 9.94
C MET A 254 0.41 3.54 11.07
N TYR A 255 0.60 4.86 11.08
CA TYR A 255 0.00 5.80 12.05
C TYR A 255 -1.31 6.39 11.55
N TYR A 256 -1.44 6.52 10.23
CA TYR A 256 -2.61 7.08 9.58
C TYR A 256 -2.76 6.50 8.20
N TYR A 257 -4.00 6.23 7.82
CA TYR A 257 -4.41 5.96 6.46
C TYR A 257 -5.74 6.67 6.19
N ASP A 258 -5.79 7.37 5.08
CA ASP A 258 -7.02 7.85 4.48
C ASP A 258 -6.84 7.97 2.96
N TYR A 259 -7.95 8.09 2.25
CA TYR A 259 -7.92 8.46 0.85
C TYR A 259 -9.07 9.39 0.51
N HIS A 260 -8.94 10.11 -0.60
CA HIS A 260 -10.06 10.85 -1.16
C HIS A 260 -10.08 10.71 -2.67
N MET A 261 -11.25 10.94 -3.26
CA MET A 261 -11.36 11.07 -4.71
C MET A 261 -10.90 12.47 -5.11
N VAL A 262 -9.89 12.53 -5.98
CA VAL A 262 -9.39 13.78 -6.56
C VAL A 262 -10.50 14.45 -7.37
N ASN A 263 -10.70 15.73 -7.12
CA ASN A 263 -11.62 16.64 -7.83
C ASN A 263 -11.23 18.09 -7.55
N GLU A 264 -11.94 19.06 -8.14
CA GLU A 264 -11.66 20.50 -7.95
C GLU A 264 -11.65 20.95 -6.49
N LYS A 265 -12.46 20.33 -5.61
CA LYS A 265 -12.54 20.69 -4.18
C LYS A 265 -11.58 19.89 -3.31
N ASN A 266 -11.07 18.77 -3.82
CA ASN A 266 -10.16 17.88 -3.10
C ASN A 266 -9.04 17.53 -4.08
N PRO A 267 -8.09 18.44 -4.27
CA PRO A 267 -7.01 18.22 -5.23
C PRO A 267 -6.09 17.09 -4.76
N ASP A 268 -5.26 16.60 -5.67
CA ASP A 268 -4.23 15.63 -5.36
C ASP A 268 -3.25 16.18 -4.29
N GLY A 269 -2.94 15.35 -3.28
CA GLY A 269 -2.08 15.72 -2.14
C GLY A 269 -2.73 15.55 -0.75
N MET A 270 -1.96 15.83 0.29
CA MET A 270 -2.42 15.90 1.67
C MET A 270 -3.12 17.23 1.93
N LEU A 271 -4.37 17.18 2.41
CA LEU A 271 -5.28 18.32 2.49
C LEU A 271 -5.40 18.88 3.91
N GLU A 272 -5.93 20.09 4.06
CA GLU A 272 -6.16 20.74 5.37
C GLU A 272 -6.99 19.85 6.30
N LYS A 273 -8.00 19.18 5.74
CA LYS A 273 -8.86 18.25 6.49
C LYS A 273 -8.09 17.05 7.05
N ASP A 274 -7.00 16.64 6.41
CA ASP A 274 -6.19 15.50 6.85
C ASP A 274 -5.34 15.92 8.05
N PHE A 275 -4.71 17.09 8.00
CA PHE A 275 -4.04 17.70 9.16
C PHE A 275 -4.97 17.87 10.36
N LYS A 276 -6.20 18.35 10.14
CA LYS A 276 -7.22 18.46 11.20
C LYS A 276 -7.56 17.10 11.81
N LYS A 277 -7.62 16.02 11.02
CA LYS A 277 -7.84 14.66 11.56
C LYS A 277 -6.68 14.20 12.43
N LEU A 278 -5.44 14.53 12.05
CA LEU A 278 -4.25 14.23 12.85
C LEU A 278 -4.17 15.06 14.14
N ALA A 279 -4.69 16.30 14.12
CA ALA A 279 -4.69 17.19 15.28
C ALA A 279 -5.76 16.84 16.32
N ASN A 280 -6.91 16.29 15.91
CA ASN A 280 -8.08 16.07 16.76
C ASN A 280 -8.10 14.69 17.44
N GLN A 281 -6.96 14.20 17.93
CA GLN A 281 -6.81 12.90 18.62
C GLN A 281 -6.46 13.09 20.09
#